data_AF-A0A7C6A7R9-F1
#
_entry.id   AF-A0A7C6A7R9-F1
#
_cell.length_a   1.000
_cell.length_b   1.000
_cell.length_c   1.000
_cell.angle_alpha   90.00
_cell.angle_beta   90.00
_cell.angle_gamma   90.00
#
_symmetry.space_group_name_H-M   'P 1'
#
loop_
_entity.id
_entity.type
_entity.pdbx_description
1 polymer ?
#
loop_
_entity_poly.entity_id
_entity_poly.type
_entity_poly.pdbx_seq_one_letter_code
_entity_poly.pdbx_strand_id
1 'polypeptide(L)' 'MGYKGDVVVITGASKGIGASIAIELAKKGLSVIINYHSSEEKAIAVSELIKKEQGKSEIKKFDVSNFDEVEKAFEEIID' A
#
# COMPACT_ATOMS: atom_id res chain seq x y z
N MET A 1 16.89 -12.20 -8.92
CA MET A 1 15.96 -11.06 -8.73
C MET A 1 15.50 -11.04 -7.29
N GLY A 2 15.93 -10.08 -6.48
CA GLY A 2 15.48 -9.95 -5.09
C GLY A 2 14.99 -8.52 -4.87
N TYR A 3 13.71 -8.35 -4.58
CA TYR A 3 13.04 -7.06 -4.35
C TYR A 3 13.31 -6.51 -2.94
N LYS A 4 14.51 -6.74 -2.41
CA LYS A 4 14.80 -6.53 -0.99
C LYS A 4 15.15 -5.06 -0.77
N GLY A 5 14.19 -4.30 -0.23
CA GLY A 5 14.33 -2.86 0.01
C GLY A 5 13.48 -1.97 -0.90
N ASP A 6 12.78 -2.55 -1.88
CA ASP A 6 11.91 -1.78 -2.78
C ASP A 6 10.57 -1.45 -2.11
N VAL A 7 10.08 -0.22 -2.37
CA VAL A 7 8.73 0.22 -2.01
C VAL A 7 7.77 -0.17 -3.14
N VAL A 8 6.62 -0.75 -2.81
CA VAL A 8 5.58 -1.11 -3.78
C VAL A 8 4.28 -0.40 -3.45
N VAL A 9 3.77 0.35 -4.42
CA VAL A 9 2.46 1.01 -4.33
C VAL A 9 1.40 0.14 -4.97
N ILE A 10 0.30 -0.11 -4.24
CA ILE A 10 -0.84 -0.88 -4.75
C ILE A 10 -2.10 -0.03 -4.63
N THR A 11 -2.65 0.37 -5.77
CA THR A 11 -3.92 1.10 -5.87
C THR A 11 -5.11 0.21 -5.52
N GLY A 12 -6.08 0.73 -4.77
CA GLY A 12 -7.25 -0.04 -4.35
C GLY A 12 -6.91 -1.23 -3.44
N ALA A 13 -5.82 -1.15 -2.68
CA ALA A 13 -5.32 -2.23 -1.83
C ALA A 13 -6.10 -2.40 -0.51
N SER A 14 -7.13 -1.60 -0.27
CA SER A 14 -7.94 -1.71 0.95
C SER A 14 -8.81 -2.98 1.01
N LYS A 15 -8.98 -3.73 -0.09
CA LYS A 15 -9.83 -4.94 -0.13
C LYS A 15 -9.53 -5.86 -1.33
N GLY A 16 -10.11 -7.05 -1.32
CA GLY A 16 -10.12 -7.96 -2.46
C GLY A 16 -8.71 -8.36 -2.91
N ILE A 17 -8.50 -8.39 -4.22
CA ILE A 17 -7.22 -8.83 -4.83
C ILE A 17 -6.06 -7.92 -4.40
N GLY A 18 -6.27 -6.60 -4.38
CA GLY A 18 -5.24 -5.64 -3.99
C GLY A 18 -4.73 -5.89 -2.57
N ALA A 19 -5.63 -6.18 -1.63
CA ALA A 19 -5.26 -6.53 -0.25
C ALA A 19 -4.46 -7.84 -0.19
N SER A 20 -4.87 -8.88 -0.92
CA SER A 20 -4.13 -10.15 -0.96
C SER A 20 -2.72 -9.98 -1.54
N ILE A 21 -2.57 -9.18 -2.59
CA ILE A 21 -1.25 -8.86 -3.17
C ILE A 21 -0.39 -8.08 -2.17
N ALA A 22 -0.97 -7.09 -1.48
CA ALA A 22 -0.25 -6.30 -0.48
C ALA A 22 0.33 -7.19 0.64
N ILE A 23 -0.48 -8.12 1.15
CA ILE A 23 -0.06 -9.06 2.19
C ILE A 23 1.05 -9.99 1.68
N GLU A 24 0.89 -10.56 0.48
CA GLU A 24 1.86 -11.49 -0.10
C GLU A 24 3.20 -10.82 -0.41
N LEU A 25 3.20 -9.58 -0.90
CA LEU A 25 4.43 -8.84 -1.15
C LEU A 25 5.13 -8.41 0.14
N ALA A 26 4.36 -8.00 1.16
CA ALA A 26 4.95 -7.67 2.45
C ALA A 26 5.61 -8.89 3.10
N LYS A 27 5.04 -10.10 2.96
CA LYS A 27 5.66 -11.37 3.40
C LYS A 27 6.99 -11.68 2.72
N LYS A 28 7.19 -11.18 1.49
CA LYS A 28 8.45 -11.29 0.75
C LYS A 28 9.48 -10.25 1.17
N GLY A 29 9.16 -9.40 2.14
CA GLY A 29 10.06 -8.41 2.72
C GLY A 29 10.03 -7.04 2.03
N LEU A 30 9.02 -6.78 1.20
CA LEU A 30 8.82 -5.47 0.55
C LEU A 30 8.08 -4.51 1.48
N SER A 31 8.34 -3.22 1.33
CA SER A 31 7.55 -2.15 1.99
C SER A 31 6.36 -1.81 1.10
N VAL A 32 5.14 -1.98 1.61
CA VAL A 32 3.93 -1.85 0.79
C VAL A 32 3.14 -0.59 1.15
N ILE A 33 2.87 0.26 0.15
CA ILE A 33 1.93 1.37 0.25
C ILE A 33 0.53 0.88 -0.17
N ILE A 34 -0.41 0.95 0.75
CA ILE A 34 -1.81 0.59 0.56
C ILE A 34 -2.59 1.85 0.18
N ASN A 35 -2.92 2.01 -1.09
CA ASN A 35 -3.78 3.10 -1.52
C ASN A 35 -5.27 2.80 -1.30
N TYR A 36 -6.01 3.82 -0.87
CA TYR A 36 -7.46 3.83 -0.79
C TYR A 36 -8.02 5.21 -1.13
N HIS A 37 -9.28 5.26 -1.56
CA HIS A 37 -10.00 6.52 -1.74
C HIS A 37 -11.01 6.73 -0.59
N SER A 38 -11.96 5.80 -0.41
CA SER A 38 -13.08 5.93 0.54
C SER A 38 -13.14 4.87 1.64
N SER A 39 -12.22 3.90 1.66
CA SER A 39 -12.27 2.71 2.53
C SER A 39 -11.13 2.68 3.55
N GLU A 40 -11.03 3.71 4.38
CA GLU A 40 -9.96 3.88 5.37
C GLU A 40 -9.87 2.73 6.36
N GLU A 41 -10.97 2.38 7.03
CA GLU A 41 -11.01 1.28 8.01
C GLU A 41 -10.51 -0.04 7.42
N LYS A 42 -10.82 -0.30 6.16
CA LYS A 42 -10.36 -1.52 5.47
C LYS A 42 -8.86 -1.44 5.14
N ALA A 43 -8.36 -0.27 4.75
CA ALA A 43 -6.93 -0.07 4.54
C ALA A 43 -6.13 -0.23 5.84
N ILE A 44 -6.64 0.30 6.95
CA ILE A 44 -6.08 0.12 8.30
C ILE A 44 -6.03 -1.38 8.64
N ALA A 45 -7.14 -2.11 8.47
CA ALA A 45 -7.18 -3.54 8.75
C ALA A 45 -6.14 -4.34 7.93
N VAL A 46 -5.95 -4.01 6.65
CA VAL A 46 -4.91 -4.65 5.83
C VAL A 46 -3.50 -4.31 6.33
N SER A 47 -3.25 -3.05 6.70
CA SER A 47 -1.95 -2.64 7.27
C SER A 47 -1.64 -3.36 8.57
N GLU A 48 -2.63 -3.50 9.46
CA GLU A 48 -2.49 -4.23 10.72
C GLU A 48 -2.18 -5.71 10.50
N LEU A 49 -2.85 -6.36 9.53
CA LEU A 49 -2.54 -7.74 9.14
C LEU A 49 -1.10 -7.88 8.65
N ILE A 50 -0.62 -6.95 7.84
CA ILE A 50 0.77 -6.93 7.36
C ILE A 50 1.75 -6.78 8.54
N LYS A 51 1.50 -5.82 9.43
CA LYS A 51 2.36 -5.56 10.60
C LYS A 51 2.40 -6.75 11.56
N LYS A 52 1.27 -7.44 11.74
CA LYS A 52 1.18 -8.66 12.54
C LYS A 52 2.07 -9.79 12.00
N GLU A 53 2.22 -9.88 10.69
CA GLU A 53 3.11 -10.83 10.00
C GLU A 53 4.56 -10.31 9.90
N GLN A 54 4.94 -9.29 10.68
CA GLN A 54 6.27 -8.62 10.67
C GLN A 54 6.63 -7.97 9.32
N GLY A 55 5.65 -7.74 8.45
CA GLY A 55 5.82 -7.01 7.20
C GLY A 55 5.77 -5.50 7.40
N LYS A 56 6.18 -4.75 6.37
CA LYS A 56 6.16 -3.27 6.37
C LYS A 56 5.02 -2.77 5.51
N SER A 57 4.20 -1.88 6.06
CA SER A 57 3.18 -1.19 5.29
C SER A 57 2.87 0.21 5.80
N GLU A 58 2.42 1.05 4.87
CA GLU A 58 1.86 2.37 5.11
C GLU A 58 0.55 2.51 4.31
N ILE A 59 -0.41 3.29 4.82
CA ILE A 59 -1.65 3.59 4.11
C ILE A 59 -1.56 4.99 3.53
N LYS A 60 -2.05 5.17 2.29
CA LYS A 60 -2.06 6.48 1.63
C LYS A 60 -3.42 6.73 0.99
N LYS A 61 -4.04 7.86 1.33
CA LYS A 61 -5.30 8.27 0.73
C LYS A 61 -5.05 9.14 -0.48
N PHE A 62 -5.50 8.71 -1.65
CA PHE A 62 -5.58 9.54 -2.86
C PHE A 62 -6.53 8.93 -3.88
N ASP A 63 -7.22 9.78 -4.64
CA ASP A 63 -8.03 9.36 -5.77
C ASP A 63 -7.16 9.16 -7.03
N VAL A 64 -7.08 7.93 -7.52
CA VAL A 64 -6.31 7.58 -8.73
C VAL A 64 -6.86 8.18 -10.02
N SER A 65 -8.09 8.71 -9.99
CA SER A 65 -8.68 9.45 -11.13
C SER A 65 -8.30 10.93 -11.16
N ASN A 66 -7.73 11.46 -10.08
CA ASN A 66 -7.27 12.83 -9.96
C ASN A 66 -5.74 12.91 -10.12
N PHE A 67 -5.28 13.47 -11.23
CA PHE A 67 -3.86 13.55 -11.55
C PHE A 67 -3.05 14.32 -10.49
N ASP A 68 -3.57 15.45 -10.01
CA ASP A 68 -2.88 16.27 -9.00
C ASP A 68 -2.72 15.54 -7.66
N GLU A 69 -3.69 14.69 -7.29
CA GLU A 69 -3.59 13.86 -6.09
C GLU A 69 -2.58 12.72 -6.27
N VAL A 70 -2.53 12.11 -7.45
CA VAL A 70 -1.54 11.07 -7.77
C VAL A 70 -0.13 11.67 -7.74
N GLU A 71 0.11 12.80 -8.39
CA GLU A 71 1.42 13.44 -8.41
C GLU A 71 1.93 13.72 -6.99
N LYS A 72 1.12 14.40 -6.16
CA LYS A 72 1.45 14.67 -4.75
C LYS A 72 1.70 13.41 -3.94
N ALA A 73 0.85 12.39 -4.11
CA ALA A 73 1.01 11.15 -3.36
C ALA A 73 2.34 10.45 -3.69
N PHE A 74 2.79 10.51 -4.95
CA PHE A 74 4.06 9.91 -5.36
C PHE A 74 5.27 10.73 -4.93
N GLU A 75 5.19 12.07 -4.92
CA GLU A 75 6.22 12.91 -4.30
C GLU A 75 6.45 12.51 -2.84
N GLU A 76 5.37 12.39 -2.05
CA GLU A 76 5.44 11.99 -0.64
C GLU A 76 5.88 10.53 -0.41
N ILE A 77 5.84 9.66 -1.43
CA ILE A 77 6.27 8.25 -1.33
C ILE A 77 7.76 8.10 -1.67
N ILE A 78 8.31 9.01 -2.48
CA ILE A 78 9.68 8.95 -3.00
C ILE A 78 10.67 9.68 -2.07
N ASP A 79 10.21 10.66 -1.30
CA ASP A 79 11.00 11.36 -0.26
C ASP A 79 11.39 10.46 0.93
#